data_AF-A0A0P7YJH3-F1
#
_entry.id   AF-A0A0P7YJH3-F1
#
_cell.length_a   1.000
_cell.length_b   1.000
_cell.length_c   1.000
_cell.angle_alpha   90.00
_cell.angle_beta   90.00
_cell.angle_gamma   90.00
#
_symmetry.space_group_name_H-M   'P 1'
#
loop_
_entity.id
_entity.type
_entity.pdbx_description
1 polymer ?
#
loop_
_entity_poly.entity_id
_entity_poly.type
_entity_poly.pdbx_seq_one_letter_code
_entity_poly.pdbx_strand_id
1 'polypeptide(L)'
;MTVFVILLPEVISRRFGQILYISSLKSLHMYYRFGKAFYYFSIVIFLFFLLYFYSALPEQVFFQLDAEDRWPKGTYFYGMISLFVIFNLISLLPPKLLETKSWKKLHRLFPIGDPFRDYLLTWFYSFGGVLNLSLGMMVFYTHSINNQQEITADQFSVFFYLIPALLLIWIIALFLLFVGKTKKLQNPSEY
;
A
#
# COMPACT_ATOMS: atom_id res chain seq x y z
N MET A 1 18.22 -28.66 45.05
CA MET A 1 16.78 -28.35 44.87
C MET A 1 16.57 -28.12 43.38
N THR A 2 16.62 -29.23 42.67
CA THR A 2 16.59 -29.35 41.21
C THR A 2 15.55 -30.44 40.97
N VAL A 3 14.82 -30.40 39.86
CA VAL A 3 13.66 -31.26 39.52
C VAL A 3 12.31 -30.60 39.87
N PHE A 4 11.88 -29.60 39.08
CA PHE A 4 10.46 -29.23 38.97
C PHE A 4 10.06 -28.63 37.60
N VAL A 5 10.80 -28.94 36.52
CA VAL A 5 10.52 -28.40 35.16
C VAL A 5 10.14 -29.49 34.15
N ILE A 6 10.10 -30.76 34.55
CA ILE A 6 9.77 -31.86 33.64
C ILE A 6 8.35 -32.33 33.98
N LEU A 7 7.48 -32.42 32.98
CA LEU A 7 6.05 -32.82 33.02
C LEU A 7 5.03 -31.68 32.89
N LEU A 8 5.25 -30.74 31.96
CA LEU A 8 4.09 -30.27 31.19
C LEU A 8 3.71 -31.42 30.25
N PRO A 9 2.49 -32.00 30.32
CA PRO A 9 2.09 -33.08 29.44
C PRO A 9 2.29 -32.63 27.99
N GLU A 10 2.96 -33.44 27.16
CA GLU A 10 3.18 -33.16 25.74
C GLU A 10 1.91 -32.67 25.03
N VAL A 11 0.75 -33.15 25.47
CA VAL A 11 -0.58 -32.76 24.99
C VAL A 11 -0.91 -31.29 25.26
N ILE A 12 -0.56 -30.76 26.44
CA ILE A 12 -0.81 -29.35 26.81
C ILE A 12 0.15 -28.43 26.06
N SER A 13 1.42 -28.81 25.94
CA SER A 13 2.41 -28.10 25.12
C SER A 13 1.98 -28.02 23.65
N ARG A 14 1.56 -29.14 23.05
CA ARG A 14 1.06 -29.18 21.66
C ARG A 14 -0.21 -28.36 21.47
N ARG A 15 -1.15 -28.38 22.44
CA ARG A 15 -2.38 -27.56 22.38
C ARG A 15 -2.08 -26.06 22.50
N PHE A 16 -1.18 -25.65 23.38
CA PHE A 16 -0.75 -24.25 23.47
C PHE A 16 -0.03 -23.78 22.20
N GLY A 17 0.86 -24.61 21.64
CA GLY A 17 1.51 -24.32 20.36
C GLY A 17 0.51 -24.17 19.20
N GLN A 18 -0.51 -25.03 19.13
CA GLN A 18 -1.59 -24.89 18.14
C GLN A 18 -2.41 -23.61 18.33
N ILE A 19 -2.74 -23.23 19.56
CA ILE A 19 -3.51 -22.00 19.83
C ILE A 19 -2.72 -20.75 19.43
N LEU A 20 -1.43 -20.69 19.76
CA LEU A 20 -0.52 -19.61 19.34
C LEU A 20 -0.37 -19.56 17.81
N TYR A 21 -0.22 -20.71 17.16
CA TYR A 21 -0.13 -20.80 15.72
C TYR A 21 -1.43 -20.32 15.02
N ILE A 22 -2.60 -20.75 15.51
CA ILE A 22 -3.90 -20.31 15.00
C ILE A 22 -4.12 -18.81 15.21
N SER A 23 -3.68 -18.28 16.36
CA SER A 23 -3.73 -16.84 16.66
C SER A 23 -2.85 -16.03 15.70
N SER A 24 -1.62 -16.51 15.46
CA SER A 24 -0.68 -15.91 14.50
C SER A 24 -1.21 -15.95 13.06
N LEU A 25 -1.79 -17.06 12.64
CA LEU A 25 -2.42 -17.18 11.32
C LEU A 25 -3.61 -16.23 11.16
N LYS A 26 -4.43 -16.06 12.21
CA LYS A 26 -5.52 -15.09 12.22
C LYS A 26 -5.02 -13.65 12.10
N SER A 27 -3.91 -13.30 12.76
CA SER A 27 -3.35 -11.94 12.66
C SER A 27 -2.79 -11.67 11.27
N LEU A 28 -2.08 -12.64 10.67
CA LEU A 28 -1.61 -12.58 9.28
C LEU A 28 -2.77 -12.35 8.27
N HIS A 29 -3.86 -13.10 8.44
CA HIS A 29 -5.06 -12.92 7.62
C HIS A 29 -5.72 -11.55 7.82
N MET A 30 -5.61 -10.96 9.01
CA MET A 30 -6.15 -9.63 9.32
C MET A 30 -5.39 -8.52 8.57
N TYR A 31 -4.05 -8.58 8.54
CA TYR A 31 -3.23 -7.59 7.82
C TYR A 31 -3.55 -7.54 6.33
N TYR A 32 -3.69 -8.71 5.71
CA TYR A 32 -4.10 -8.84 4.31
C TYR A 32 -5.46 -8.20 4.04
N ARG A 33 -6.45 -8.46 4.90
CA ARG A 33 -7.80 -7.89 4.78
C ARG A 33 -7.79 -6.37 4.97
N PHE A 34 -7.01 -5.88 5.92
CA PHE A 34 -6.82 -4.45 6.14
C PHE A 34 -6.20 -3.78 4.91
N GLY A 35 -5.13 -4.36 4.36
CA GLY A 35 -4.49 -3.85 3.14
C GLY A 35 -5.48 -3.72 1.98
N LYS A 36 -6.34 -4.72 1.77
CA LYS A 36 -7.42 -4.66 0.77
C LYS A 36 -8.44 -3.56 1.06
N ALA A 37 -8.93 -3.49 2.30
CA ALA A 37 -9.92 -2.49 2.67
C ALA A 37 -9.37 -1.07 2.46
N PHE A 38 -8.13 -0.83 2.89
CA PHE A 38 -7.42 0.42 2.66
C PHE A 38 -7.27 0.74 1.18
N TYR A 39 -6.88 -0.24 0.35
CA TYR A 39 -6.77 -0.09 -1.10
C TYR A 39 -8.08 0.35 -1.76
N TYR A 40 -9.19 -0.34 -1.48
CA TYR A 40 -10.48 0.01 -2.08
C TYR A 40 -11.03 1.33 -1.54
N PHE A 41 -10.82 1.60 -0.26
CA PHE A 41 -11.23 2.86 0.35
C PHE A 41 -10.48 4.05 -0.24
N SER A 42 -9.18 3.91 -0.49
CA SER A 42 -8.40 4.98 -1.10
C SER A 42 -8.77 5.23 -2.56
N ILE A 43 -9.22 4.20 -3.31
CA ILE A 43 -9.81 4.41 -4.64
C ILE A 43 -11.03 5.33 -4.54
N VAL A 44 -11.94 5.03 -3.61
CA VAL A 44 -13.17 5.81 -3.44
C VAL A 44 -12.84 7.25 -3.06
N ILE A 45 -11.90 7.46 -2.12
CA ILE A 45 -11.43 8.80 -1.75
C ILE A 45 -10.84 9.53 -2.95
N PHE A 46 -9.96 8.88 -3.73
CA PHE A 46 -9.35 9.49 -4.90
C PHE A 46 -10.40 9.91 -5.92
N LEU A 47 -11.35 9.02 -6.26
CA LEU A 47 -12.41 9.32 -7.22
C LEU A 47 -13.31 10.46 -6.72
N PHE A 48 -13.64 10.46 -5.43
CA PHE A 48 -14.40 11.54 -4.80
C PHE A 48 -13.67 12.88 -4.91
N PHE A 49 -12.38 12.93 -4.55
CA PHE A 49 -11.57 14.14 -4.67
C PHE A 49 -11.44 14.60 -6.12
N LEU A 50 -11.15 13.68 -7.04
CA LEU A 50 -11.02 13.99 -8.46
C LEU A 50 -12.28 14.65 -9.00
N LEU A 51 -13.45 14.05 -8.77
CA LEU A 51 -14.72 14.58 -9.27
C LEU A 51 -15.11 15.89 -8.59
N TYR A 52 -15.00 15.95 -7.26
CA TYR A 52 -15.36 17.13 -6.48
C TYR A 52 -14.52 18.33 -6.89
N PHE A 53 -13.19 18.19 -6.89
CA PHE A 53 -12.30 19.30 -7.22
C PHE A 53 -12.29 19.64 -8.71
N TYR A 54 -12.43 18.65 -9.60
CA TYR A 54 -12.57 18.90 -11.04
C TYR A 54 -13.75 19.81 -11.34
N SER A 55 -14.89 19.61 -10.68
CA SER A 55 -16.09 20.44 -10.89
C SER A 55 -15.88 21.91 -10.52
N ALA A 56 -14.92 22.19 -9.65
CA ALA A 56 -14.59 23.53 -9.16
C ALA A 56 -13.34 24.14 -9.82
N LEU A 57 -12.66 23.43 -10.72
CA LEU A 57 -11.47 23.96 -11.40
C LEU A 57 -11.84 24.95 -12.52
N PRO A 58 -11.02 26.00 -12.73
CA PRO A 58 -11.13 26.87 -13.91
C PRO A 58 -10.86 26.09 -15.22
N GLU A 59 -11.24 26.66 -16.37
CA GLU A 59 -11.02 26.03 -17.68
C GLU A 59 -9.54 25.76 -18.00
N GLN A 60 -8.65 26.59 -17.46
CA GLN A 60 -7.21 26.48 -17.59
C GLN A 60 -6.60 26.31 -16.21
N VAL A 61 -5.75 25.29 -16.08
CA VAL A 61 -5.18 24.85 -14.80
C VAL A 61 -3.67 25.07 -14.81
N PHE A 62 -3.15 25.58 -13.71
CA PHE A 62 -1.72 25.76 -13.44
C PHE A 62 -1.22 24.68 -12.48
N PHE A 63 0.05 24.27 -12.61
CA PHE A 63 0.70 23.32 -11.70
C PHE A 63 1.69 23.98 -10.73
N GLN A 64 2.10 25.21 -11.03
CA GLN A 64 3.01 26.01 -10.22
C GLN A 64 2.47 27.44 -10.16
N LEU A 65 2.71 28.10 -9.03
CA LEU A 65 2.55 29.54 -8.90
C LEU A 65 3.58 30.16 -9.85
N ASP A 66 3.15 30.99 -10.80
CA ASP A 66 3.97 31.62 -11.86
C ASP A 66 4.23 30.80 -13.15
N ALA A 67 3.56 29.67 -13.36
CA ALA A 67 3.65 28.95 -14.64
C ALA A 67 2.95 29.71 -15.79
N GLU A 68 3.66 30.00 -16.89
CA GLU A 68 3.05 30.41 -18.16
C GLU A 68 2.25 29.26 -18.80
N ASP A 69 2.69 28.01 -18.57
CA ASP A 69 2.07 26.82 -19.14
C ASP A 69 0.71 26.54 -18.50
N ARG A 70 -0.33 26.72 -19.31
CA ARG A 70 -1.72 26.45 -18.95
C ARG A 70 -2.20 25.19 -19.61
N TRP A 71 -2.78 24.29 -18.82
CA TRP A 71 -3.35 23.06 -19.34
C TRP A 71 -4.88 23.14 -19.29
N PRO A 72 -5.58 22.74 -20.36
CA PRO A 72 -7.03 22.59 -20.29
C PRO A 72 -7.42 21.65 -19.14
N LYS A 73 -8.46 22.01 -18.37
CA LYS A 73 -8.93 21.19 -17.24
C LYS A 73 -9.24 19.75 -17.65
N GLY A 74 -9.72 19.55 -18.88
CA GLY A 74 -9.97 18.22 -19.45
C GLY A 74 -8.69 17.39 -19.55
N THR A 75 -7.60 17.98 -20.05
CA THR A 75 -6.29 17.32 -20.14
C THR A 75 -5.80 16.90 -18.76
N TYR A 76 -5.92 17.78 -17.77
CA TYR A 76 -5.58 17.47 -16.39
C TYR A 76 -6.40 16.29 -15.86
N PHE A 77 -7.73 16.33 -16.02
CA PHE A 77 -8.63 15.27 -15.57
C PHE A 77 -8.30 13.91 -16.18
N TYR A 78 -8.18 13.84 -17.51
CA TYR A 78 -7.84 12.60 -18.20
C TYR A 78 -6.41 12.12 -17.91
N GLY A 79 -5.49 13.05 -17.66
CA GLY A 79 -4.14 12.72 -17.17
C GLY A 79 -4.19 12.03 -15.80
N MET A 80 -4.95 12.56 -14.85
CA MET A 80 -5.12 11.95 -13.53
C MET A 80 -5.82 10.59 -13.59
N ILE A 81 -6.83 10.43 -14.45
CA ILE A 81 -7.47 9.12 -14.72
C ILE A 81 -6.45 8.13 -15.29
N SER A 82 -5.62 8.57 -16.24
CA SER A 82 -4.62 7.70 -16.87
C SER A 82 -3.58 7.21 -15.86
N LEU A 83 -3.05 8.12 -15.02
CA LEU A 83 -2.14 7.77 -13.92
C LEU A 83 -2.80 6.83 -12.92
N PHE A 84 -4.06 7.09 -12.55
CA PHE A 84 -4.84 6.22 -11.68
C PHE A 84 -4.94 4.80 -12.23
N VAL A 85 -5.29 4.63 -13.51
CA VAL A 85 -5.40 3.30 -14.14
C VAL A 85 -4.04 2.60 -14.15
N ILE A 86 -2.97 3.29 -14.55
CA ILE A 86 -1.62 2.71 -14.62
C ILE A 86 -1.16 2.25 -13.23
N PHE A 87 -1.27 3.12 -12.22
CA PHE A 87 -0.81 2.81 -10.86
C PHE A 87 -1.61 1.69 -10.21
N ASN A 88 -2.93 1.64 -10.44
CA ASN A 88 -3.76 0.54 -9.95
C ASN A 88 -3.47 -0.76 -10.69
N LEU A 89 -3.18 -0.71 -11.99
CA LEU A 89 -2.77 -1.89 -12.74
C LEU A 89 -1.46 -2.47 -12.17
N ILE A 90 -0.45 -1.62 -11.97
CA ILE A 90 0.86 -2.02 -11.41
C ILE A 90 0.69 -2.60 -10.00
N SER A 91 -0.17 -2.00 -9.17
CA SER A 91 -0.35 -2.42 -7.78
C SER A 91 -1.20 -3.69 -7.64
N LEU A 92 -2.21 -3.87 -8.50
CA LEU A 92 -3.19 -4.97 -8.38
C LEU A 92 -2.74 -6.23 -9.14
N LEU A 93 -1.97 -6.10 -10.21
CA LEU A 93 -1.60 -7.24 -11.05
C LEU A 93 -0.77 -8.29 -10.28
N PRO A 94 0.34 -7.93 -9.58
CA PRO A 94 1.12 -8.91 -8.82
C PRO A 94 0.34 -9.67 -7.73
N PRO A 95 -0.44 -9.02 -6.84
CA PRO A 95 -1.21 -9.74 -5.83
C PRO A 95 -2.32 -10.59 -6.46
N LYS A 96 -2.92 -10.17 -7.59
CA LYS A 96 -3.90 -11.00 -8.29
C LYS A 96 -3.27 -12.27 -8.86
N LEU A 97 -2.10 -12.17 -9.50
CA LEU A 97 -1.37 -13.35 -9.97
C LEU A 97 -0.98 -14.30 -8.84
N LEU A 98 -0.67 -13.77 -7.65
CA LEU A 98 -0.41 -14.54 -6.43
C LEU A 98 -1.68 -15.20 -5.85
N GLU A 99 -2.85 -14.59 -6.01
CA GLU A 99 -4.12 -15.13 -5.53
C GLU A 99 -4.66 -16.25 -6.45
N THR A 100 -4.58 -16.05 -7.78
CA THR A 100 -5.29 -16.88 -8.76
C THR A 100 -4.53 -18.12 -9.25
N LYS A 101 -3.36 -18.45 -8.68
CA LYS A 101 -2.49 -19.57 -9.16
C LYS A 101 -2.09 -19.50 -10.64
N SER A 102 -2.29 -18.35 -11.29
CA SER A 102 -2.05 -18.19 -12.73
C SER A 102 -0.56 -18.23 -13.08
N TRP A 103 0.32 -17.94 -12.12
CA TRP A 103 1.77 -17.92 -12.32
C TRP A 103 2.51 -18.95 -11.46
N LYS A 104 2.91 -20.06 -12.09
CA LYS A 104 3.59 -21.21 -11.43
C LYS A 104 4.91 -20.82 -10.75
N LYS A 105 5.71 -19.96 -11.37
CA LYS A 105 7.00 -19.50 -10.80
C LYS A 105 6.80 -18.73 -9.49
N LEU A 106 5.80 -17.85 -9.47
CA LEU A 106 5.53 -17.00 -8.30
C LEU A 106 4.96 -17.80 -7.13
N HIS A 107 4.12 -18.81 -7.41
CA HIS A 107 3.63 -19.76 -6.42
C HIS A 107 4.72 -20.68 -5.84
N ARG A 108 5.78 -20.95 -6.61
CA ARG A 108 6.94 -21.69 -6.11
C ARG A 108 7.74 -20.86 -5.10
N LEU A 109 7.84 -19.54 -5.31
CA LEU A 109 8.55 -18.63 -4.41
C LEU A 109 7.73 -18.32 -3.14
N PHE A 110 6.41 -18.16 -3.29
CA PHE A 110 5.47 -17.83 -2.22
C PHE A 110 4.32 -18.85 -2.18
N PRO A 111 4.54 -20.04 -1.61
CA PRO A 111 3.53 -21.09 -1.55
C PRO A 111 2.37 -20.71 -0.60
N ILE A 112 1.24 -21.39 -0.75
CA ILE A 112 0.08 -21.23 0.12
C ILE A 112 0.45 -21.69 1.53
N GLY A 113 0.15 -20.87 2.54
CA GLY A 113 0.52 -21.13 3.94
C GLY A 113 1.84 -20.50 4.37
N ASP A 114 2.60 -19.87 3.47
CA ASP A 114 3.78 -19.09 3.83
C ASP A 114 3.38 -17.68 4.34
N PRO A 115 3.73 -17.30 5.59
CA PRO A 115 3.46 -15.96 6.12
C PRO A 115 3.97 -14.82 5.23
N PHE A 116 5.09 -15.03 4.52
CA PHE A 116 5.64 -14.04 3.61
C PHE A 116 4.75 -13.77 2.40
N ARG A 117 3.90 -14.72 2.01
CA ARG A 117 2.89 -14.49 0.97
C ARG A 117 1.88 -13.45 1.43
N ASP A 118 1.37 -13.58 2.66
CA ASP A 118 0.37 -12.65 3.19
C ASP A 118 0.97 -11.26 3.45
N TYR A 119 2.22 -11.18 3.89
CA TYR A 119 2.94 -9.90 3.98
C TYR A 119 3.15 -9.24 2.63
N LEU A 120 3.53 -10.01 1.61
CA LEU A 120 3.73 -9.49 0.25
C LEU A 120 2.40 -9.01 -0.34
N LEU A 121 1.31 -9.78 -0.16
CA LEU A 121 -0.02 -9.36 -0.58
C LEU A 121 -0.44 -8.07 0.13
N THR A 122 -0.27 -7.99 1.45
CA THR A 122 -0.55 -6.79 2.24
C THR A 122 0.25 -5.60 1.74
N TRP A 123 1.53 -5.79 1.45
CA TRP A 123 2.41 -4.76 0.92
C TRP A 123 1.85 -4.21 -0.40
N PHE A 124 1.53 -5.06 -1.38
CA PHE A 124 1.01 -4.61 -2.68
C PHE A 124 -0.32 -3.84 -2.56
N TYR A 125 -1.27 -4.35 -1.77
CA TYR A 125 -2.54 -3.64 -1.57
C TYR A 125 -2.32 -2.31 -0.84
N SER A 126 -1.49 -2.28 0.21
CA SER A 126 -1.17 -1.03 0.91
C SER A 126 -0.42 -0.03 0.03
N PHE A 127 0.49 -0.49 -0.82
CA PHE A 127 1.23 0.33 -1.76
C PHE A 127 0.30 0.99 -2.78
N GLY A 128 -0.61 0.22 -3.39
CA GLY A 128 -1.65 0.78 -4.25
C GLY A 128 -2.53 1.79 -3.50
N GLY A 129 -2.80 1.51 -2.21
CA GLY A 129 -3.50 2.43 -1.33
C GLY A 129 -2.79 3.79 -1.19
N VAL A 130 -1.49 3.76 -0.92
CA VAL A 130 -0.63 4.96 -0.85
C VAL A 130 -0.59 5.69 -2.19
N LEU A 131 -0.47 4.99 -3.32
CA LEU A 131 -0.49 5.64 -4.64
C LEU A 131 -1.78 6.41 -4.89
N ASN A 132 -2.94 5.83 -4.55
CA ASN A 132 -4.23 6.51 -4.68
C ASN A 132 -4.34 7.74 -3.78
N LEU A 133 -3.84 7.66 -2.53
CA LEU A 133 -3.79 8.83 -1.64
C LEU A 133 -2.87 9.91 -2.18
N SER A 134 -1.70 9.55 -2.72
CA SER A 134 -0.77 10.49 -3.36
C SER A 134 -1.43 11.19 -4.55
N LEU A 135 -2.15 10.45 -5.40
CA LEU A 135 -2.93 11.05 -6.49
C LEU A 135 -4.02 11.99 -5.94
N GLY A 136 -4.73 11.60 -4.88
CA GLY A 136 -5.73 12.46 -4.23
C GLY A 136 -5.12 13.76 -3.67
N MET A 137 -3.94 13.67 -3.06
CA MET A 137 -3.19 14.84 -2.60
C MET A 137 -2.76 15.73 -3.77
N MET A 138 -2.35 15.16 -4.91
CA MET A 138 -2.06 15.95 -6.11
C MET A 138 -3.30 16.70 -6.62
N VAL A 139 -4.48 16.04 -6.63
CA VAL A 139 -5.74 16.71 -6.97
C VAL A 139 -6.05 17.86 -6.04
N PHE A 140 -5.95 17.61 -4.74
CA PHE A 140 -6.18 18.63 -3.72
C PHE A 140 -5.22 19.83 -3.87
N TYR A 141 -3.94 19.55 -4.12
CA TYR A 141 -2.93 20.58 -4.34
C TYR A 141 -3.25 21.42 -5.58
N THR A 142 -3.51 20.78 -6.73
CA THR A 142 -3.88 21.48 -7.97
C THR A 142 -5.11 22.35 -7.75
N HIS A 143 -6.14 21.85 -7.07
CA HIS A 143 -7.31 22.66 -6.73
C HIS A 143 -6.95 23.88 -5.89
N SER A 144 -6.14 23.68 -4.84
CA SER A 144 -5.78 24.74 -3.90
C SER A 144 -5.04 25.89 -4.57
N ILE A 145 -4.09 25.60 -5.47
CA ILE A 145 -3.32 26.65 -6.17
C ILE A 145 -4.13 27.38 -7.26
N ASN A 146 -5.20 26.76 -7.78
CA ASN A 146 -6.01 27.35 -8.87
C ASN A 146 -7.21 28.17 -8.36
N ASN A 147 -7.61 27.98 -7.10
CA ASN A 147 -8.84 28.58 -6.55
C ASN A 147 -8.63 29.49 -5.33
N GLN A 148 -7.39 29.75 -4.91
CA GLN A 148 -7.12 30.65 -3.78
C GLN A 148 -6.30 31.86 -4.22
N GLN A 149 -6.70 33.04 -3.75
CA GLN A 149 -6.07 34.32 -4.10
C GLN A 149 -4.81 34.62 -3.25
N GLU A 150 -4.58 33.91 -2.13
CA GLU A 150 -3.53 34.26 -1.15
C GLU A 150 -2.92 33.05 -0.39
N ILE A 151 -2.68 31.89 -1.01
CA ILE A 151 -1.82 30.87 -0.36
C ILE A 151 -0.36 31.09 -0.77
N THR A 152 0.49 31.33 0.22
CA THR A 152 1.94 31.22 0.07
C THR A 152 2.35 29.74 -0.03
N ALA A 153 3.24 29.43 -0.98
CA ALA A 153 3.75 28.08 -1.26
C ALA A 153 4.24 27.31 0.00
N ASP A 154 4.71 28.06 1.00
CA ASP A 154 5.22 27.55 2.27
C ASP A 154 4.19 26.70 3.04
N GLN A 155 2.89 26.95 2.88
CA GLN A 155 1.81 26.19 3.55
C GLN A 155 1.68 24.75 3.03
N PHE A 156 2.19 24.45 1.83
CA PHE A 156 2.14 23.12 1.23
C PHE A 156 3.47 22.35 1.30
N SER A 157 4.51 22.95 1.87
CA SER A 157 5.86 22.38 2.02
C SER A 157 5.84 20.95 2.59
N VAL A 158 4.99 20.69 3.59
CA VAL A 158 4.85 19.37 4.21
C VAL A 158 4.43 18.29 3.20
N PHE A 159 3.51 18.59 2.29
CA PHE A 159 3.00 17.60 1.32
C PHE A 159 4.05 17.22 0.27
N PHE A 160 4.94 18.15 -0.10
CA PHE A 160 6.04 17.88 -1.02
C PHE A 160 7.03 16.86 -0.46
N TYR A 161 7.23 16.81 0.86
CA TYR A 161 8.08 15.81 1.50
C TYR A 161 7.32 14.55 1.90
N LEU A 162 6.02 14.67 2.20
CA LEU A 162 5.20 13.55 2.67
C LEU A 162 5.08 12.43 1.62
N ILE A 163 4.76 12.76 0.37
CA ILE A 163 4.59 11.75 -0.69
C ILE A 163 5.91 10.99 -0.95
N PRO A 164 7.06 11.65 -1.19
CA PRO A 164 8.34 10.95 -1.34
C PRO A 164 8.74 10.14 -0.11
N ALA A 165 8.54 10.67 1.11
CA ALA A 165 8.86 9.96 2.33
C ALA A 165 8.01 8.69 2.50
N LEU A 166 6.70 8.77 2.23
CA LEU A 166 5.81 7.59 2.25
C LEU A 166 6.25 6.55 1.21
N LEU A 167 6.57 6.96 -0.01
CA LEU A 167 7.06 6.03 -1.04
C LEU A 167 8.38 5.36 -0.61
N LEU A 168 9.31 6.12 -0.05
CA LEU A 168 10.59 5.59 0.45
C LEU A 168 10.38 4.54 1.55
N ILE A 169 9.53 4.85 2.53
CA ILE A 169 9.18 3.92 3.62
C ILE A 169 8.61 2.61 3.05
N TRP A 170 7.73 2.70 2.05
CA TRP A 170 7.14 1.52 1.42
C TRP A 170 8.17 0.69 0.65
N ILE A 171 9.10 1.34 -0.06
CA ILE A 171 10.21 0.64 -0.73
C ILE A 171 11.10 -0.06 0.31
N ILE A 172 11.46 0.60 1.40
CA ILE A 172 12.24 -0.01 2.49
C ILE A 172 11.50 -1.23 3.06
N ALA A 173 10.18 -1.11 3.31
CA ALA A 173 9.36 -2.22 3.77
C ALA A 173 9.42 -3.41 2.81
N LEU A 174 9.41 -3.18 1.49
CA LEU A 174 9.55 -4.23 0.49
C LEU A 174 10.92 -4.94 0.59
N PHE A 175 12.01 -4.17 0.72
CA PHE A 175 13.35 -4.74 0.87
C PHE A 175 13.45 -5.58 2.15
N LEU A 176 12.89 -5.11 3.26
CA LEU A 176 12.86 -5.87 4.51
C LEU A 176 12.09 -7.19 4.37
N LEU A 177 10.98 -7.21 3.62
CA LEU A 177 10.25 -8.45 3.33
C LEU A 177 11.09 -9.45 2.53
N PHE A 178 11.83 -8.99 1.52
CA PHE A 178 12.71 -9.87 0.75
C PHE A 178 13.88 -10.38 1.58
N VAL A 179 14.52 -9.54 2.40
CA VAL A 179 15.59 -9.96 3.32
C VAL A 179 15.08 -10.97 4.33
N GLY A 180 13.89 -10.77 4.89
CA GLY A 180 13.27 -11.75 5.79
C GLY A 180 13.02 -13.09 5.07
N LYS A 181 12.53 -13.04 3.83
CA LYS A 181 12.26 -14.22 3.02
C LYS A 181 13.53 -15.01 2.69
N THR A 182 14.64 -14.34 2.34
CA THR A 182 15.91 -15.02 2.04
C THR A 182 16.51 -15.67 3.28
N LYS A 183 16.44 -15.02 4.45
CA LYS A 183 16.88 -15.61 5.73
C LYS A 183 16.10 -16.88 6.07
N LYS A 184 14.77 -16.87 5.90
CA LYS A 184 13.93 -18.07 6.11
C LYS A 184 14.31 -19.23 5.18
N LEU A 185 14.74 -18.94 3.95
CA LEU A 185 15.19 -19.97 3.00
C LEU A 185 16.57 -20.54 3.37
N GLN A 186 17.43 -19.76 4.02
CA GLN A 186 18.76 -20.19 4.46
C GLN A 186 18.71 -21.01 5.76
N ASN A 187 17.87 -20.60 6.72
CA ASN A 187 17.72 -21.27 8.02
C ASN A 187 16.26 -21.68 8.27
N PRO A 188 15.77 -22.80 7.69
CA PRO A 188 14.39 -23.24 7.85
C PRO A 188 14.03 -23.63 9.30
N SER A 189 15.01 -23.98 10.13
CA SER A 189 14.80 -24.44 11.52
C SER A 189 14.51 -23.32 12.53
N GLU A 190 14.66 -22.06 12.15
CA GLU A 190 14.43 -20.90 13.02
C GLU A 190 13.01 -20.32 12.92
N TYR A 191 12.15 -20.83 12.02
CA TYR A 191 10.85 -20.23 11.67
C TYR A 191 9.69 -21.22 11.53
#